data_AF-A0A9P1HVY4-F1
#
_entry.id   AF-A0A9P1HVY4-F1
#
_cell.length_a   1.000
_cell.length_b   1.000
_cell.length_c   1.000
_cell.angle_alpha   90.00
_cell.angle_beta   90.00
_cell.angle_gamma   90.00
#
_symmetry.space_group_name_H-M   'P 1'
#
loop_
_entity.id
_entity.type
_entity.pdbx_description
1 polymer ?
#
loop_
_entity_poly.entity_id
_entity_poly.type
_entity_poly.pdbx_seq_one_letter_code
_entity_poly.pdbx_strand_id
1 'polypeptide(L)'
;MAVVASRPLLTAKPFLMPAVRQSHAHLFRKRPGQLIVNRIKDVCHFYFIGIGFLPVLLCVAYNHIVHGPCELTDYPEDGTVPHHWQFERTPIRQWWAKNFGVSDVEHHERNLAYFEKQATLARWRQIEQRVKHLEGQRWDYKGWSYQPVSSTWVDYGRWHALRMRDQYEQHGHYAQ
;
A
#
# COMPACT_ATOMS: atom_id res chain seq x y z
N MET A 1 28.68 -28.23 26.64
CA MET A 1 29.84 -28.17 25.72
C MET A 1 29.89 -26.77 25.12
N ALA A 2 30.98 -26.04 25.35
CA ALA A 2 31.07 -24.60 25.11
C ALA A 2 31.32 -24.28 23.61
N VAL A 3 30.58 -23.29 23.10
CA VAL A 3 30.76 -22.74 21.75
C VAL A 3 31.97 -21.80 21.77
N VAL A 4 33.06 -22.19 21.12
CA VAL A 4 34.26 -21.36 20.94
C VAL A 4 34.02 -20.43 19.75
N ALA A 5 33.73 -19.16 20.04
CA ALA A 5 33.67 -18.10 19.05
C ALA A 5 35.10 -17.67 18.66
N SER A 6 35.54 -18.04 17.45
CA SER A 6 36.78 -17.52 16.87
C SER A 6 36.53 -16.13 16.27
N ARG A 7 36.87 -15.08 17.03
CA ARG A 7 36.97 -13.71 16.50
C ARG A 7 38.24 -13.60 15.64
N PRO A 8 38.16 -13.22 14.36
CA PRO A 8 39.37 -12.83 13.64
C PRO A 8 39.87 -11.50 14.22
N LEU A 9 41.02 -11.55 14.88
CA LEU A 9 41.77 -10.37 15.32
C LEU A 9 42.13 -9.53 14.08
N LEU A 10 41.61 -8.30 14.02
CA LEU A 10 42.09 -7.29 13.10
C LEU A 10 43.54 -6.95 13.47
N THR A 11 44.50 -7.60 12.82
CA THR A 11 45.92 -7.21 12.92
C THR A 11 46.08 -5.81 12.35
N ALA A 12 46.30 -4.84 13.24
CA ALA A 12 46.66 -3.48 12.85
C ALA A 12 47.97 -3.52 12.06
N LYS A 13 47.94 -3.10 10.79
CA LYS A 13 49.16 -2.88 10.02
C LYS A 13 49.91 -1.72 10.67
N PRO A 14 51.19 -1.88 11.07
CA PRO A 14 51.95 -0.78 11.63
C PRO A 14 52.08 0.30 10.56
N PHE A 15 51.58 1.51 10.86
CA PHE A 15 51.81 2.67 10.03
C PHE A 15 53.28 3.05 10.15
N LEU A 16 54.09 2.58 9.19
CA LEU A 16 55.46 3.04 9.01
C LEU A 16 55.40 4.49 8.54
N MET A 17 55.68 5.43 9.45
CA MET A 17 55.96 6.81 9.07
C MET A 17 57.19 6.80 8.14
N PRO A 18 57.06 7.23 6.87
CA PRO A 18 58.21 7.34 6.00
C PRO A 18 59.19 8.37 6.58
N ALA A 19 60.49 8.06 6.57
CA ALA A 19 61.52 8.95 7.06
C ALA A 19 61.44 10.32 6.36
N VAL A 20 61.10 11.36 7.11
CA VAL A 20 61.00 12.74 6.63
C VAL A 20 62.42 13.27 6.45
N ARG A 21 62.91 13.32 5.22
CA ARG A 21 64.15 14.03 4.89
C ARG A 21 63.85 15.52 4.78
N GLN A 22 64.42 16.34 5.67
CA GLN A 22 64.30 17.79 5.58
C GLN A 22 65.34 18.34 4.61
N SER A 23 64.97 18.45 3.34
CA SER A 23 65.72 19.17 2.32
C SER A 23 64.91 20.39 1.84
N HIS A 24 65.59 21.43 1.37
CA HIS A 24 64.96 22.66 0.85
C HIS A 24 64.28 22.49 -0.53
N ALA A 25 64.28 21.27 -1.08
CA ALA A 25 63.70 20.97 -2.38
C ALA A 25 62.21 20.58 -2.25
N HIS A 26 61.38 21.01 -3.20
CA HIS A 26 59.94 20.69 -3.19
C HIS A 26 59.74 19.17 -3.37
N LEU A 27 59.38 18.48 -2.29
CA LEU A 27 59.18 17.02 -2.31
C LEU A 27 57.79 16.66 -2.86
N PHE A 28 57.75 15.66 -3.75
CA PHE A 28 56.49 15.14 -4.28
C PHE A 28 55.71 14.40 -3.17
N ARG A 29 54.63 15.02 -2.67
CA ARG A 29 53.76 14.39 -1.66
C ARG A 29 52.80 13.40 -2.34
N LYS A 30 52.90 12.11 -1.99
CA LYS A 30 51.92 11.10 -2.42
C LYS A 30 50.54 11.49 -1.87
N ARG A 31 49.63 11.90 -2.74
CA ARG A 31 48.21 12.20 -2.43
C ARG A 31 47.32 11.22 -3.20
N PRO A 32 46.15 10.84 -2.65
CA PRO A 32 45.16 10.10 -3.43
C PRO A 32 44.67 10.96 -4.60
N GLY A 33 44.36 10.32 -5.74
CA GLY A 33 43.88 11.02 -6.93
C GLY A 33 42.57 11.77 -6.65
N GLN A 34 42.56 13.10 -6.83
CA GLN A 34 41.39 13.96 -6.56
C GLN A 34 40.53 14.21 -7.80
N LEU A 35 41.04 13.87 -9.00
CA LEU A 35 40.42 14.27 -10.26
C LEU A 35 38.99 13.74 -10.43
N ILE A 36 38.74 12.47 -10.08
CA ILE A 36 37.41 11.86 -10.22
C ILE A 36 36.42 12.47 -9.22
N VAL A 37 36.84 12.63 -7.96
CA VAL A 37 35.99 13.18 -6.90
C VAL A 37 35.61 14.63 -7.20
N ASN A 38 36.59 15.44 -7.63
CA ASN A 38 36.34 16.83 -8.01
C ASN A 38 35.40 16.91 -9.22
N ARG A 39 35.61 16.07 -10.24
CA ARG A 39 34.73 16.02 -11.41
C ARG A 39 33.30 15.66 -11.04
N ILE A 40 33.10 14.67 -10.17
CA ILE A 40 31.76 14.29 -9.70
C ILE A 40 31.13 15.46 -8.94
N LYS A 41 31.87 16.11 -8.04
CA LYS A 41 31.38 17.28 -7.29
C LYS A 41 30.96 18.41 -8.24
N ASP A 42 31.77 18.71 -9.25
CA ASP A 42 31.50 19.81 -10.18
C ASP A 42 30.27 19.52 -11.05
N VAL A 43 30.14 18.28 -11.54
CA VAL A 43 28.96 17.82 -12.30
C VAL A 43 27.71 17.87 -11.40
N CYS A 44 27.78 17.33 -10.19
CA CYS A 44 26.66 17.38 -9.25
C CYS A 44 26.28 18.83 -8.92
N HIS A 45 27.25 19.70 -8.62
CA HIS A 45 26.99 21.10 -8.31
C HIS A 45 26.30 21.81 -9.48
N PHE A 46 26.79 21.61 -10.70
CA PHE A 46 26.21 22.24 -11.89
C PHE A 46 24.76 21.81 -12.13
N TYR A 47 24.46 20.50 -12.11
CA TYR A 47 23.11 20.02 -12.41
C TYR A 47 22.13 20.21 -11.25
N PHE A 48 22.53 19.90 -10.02
CA PHE A 48 21.62 20.02 -8.87
C PHE A 48 21.42 21.46 -8.43
N ILE A 49 22.51 22.24 -8.33
CA ILE A 49 22.42 23.60 -7.79
C ILE A 49 22.19 24.60 -8.92
N GLY A 50 22.98 24.53 -10.00
CA GLY A 50 22.88 25.47 -11.12
C GLY A 50 21.57 25.36 -11.89
N ILE A 51 21.25 24.15 -12.39
CA ILE A 51 20.07 23.92 -13.24
C ILE A 51 18.82 23.57 -12.41
N GLY A 52 18.98 22.87 -11.30
CA GLY A 52 17.84 22.44 -10.47
C GLY A 52 17.37 23.52 -9.50
N PHE A 53 18.14 23.73 -8.43
CA PHE A 53 17.70 24.49 -7.26
C PHE A 53 17.65 26.00 -7.51
N LEU A 54 18.67 26.58 -8.15
CA LEU A 54 18.77 28.03 -8.35
C LEU A 54 17.58 28.63 -9.13
N PRO A 55 17.13 28.08 -10.29
CA PRO A 55 15.99 28.65 -11.00
C PRO A 55 14.68 28.49 -10.22
N VAL A 56 14.48 27.38 -9.49
CA VAL A 56 13.29 27.20 -8.65
C VAL A 56 13.25 28.25 -7.53
N LEU A 57 14.38 28.47 -6.86
CA LEU A 57 14.50 29.49 -5.81
C LEU A 57 14.23 30.89 -6.37
N LEU A 58 14.77 31.22 -7.54
CA LEU A 58 14.51 32.50 -8.21
C LEU A 58 13.02 32.67 -8.55
N CYS A 59 12.37 31.63 -9.08
CA CYS A 59 10.93 31.66 -9.35
C CYS A 59 10.10 31.89 -8.08
N VAL A 60 10.42 31.19 -6.99
CA VAL A 60 9.72 31.35 -5.71
C VAL A 60 9.96 32.75 -5.14
N ALA A 61 11.20 33.21 -5.11
CA ALA A 61 11.56 34.54 -4.63
C ALA A 61 10.89 35.65 -5.45
N TYR A 62 10.90 35.55 -6.78
CA TYR A 62 10.23 36.50 -7.68
C TYR A 62 8.74 36.61 -7.37
N ASN A 63 8.03 35.48 -7.27
CA ASN A 63 6.60 35.48 -6.95
C ASN A 63 6.32 36.08 -5.56
N HIS A 64 7.16 35.80 -4.56
CA HIS A 64 7.01 36.38 -3.23
C HIS A 64 7.24 37.89 -3.21
N ILE A 65 8.20 38.41 -3.99
CA ILE A 65 8.50 39.85 -4.06
C ILE A 65 7.41 40.60 -4.83
N VAL A 66 6.96 40.05 -5.96
CA VAL A 66 6.02 40.75 -6.85
C VAL A 66 4.58 40.68 -6.35
N HIS A 67 4.13 39.51 -5.90
CA HIS A 67 2.73 39.31 -5.52
C HIS A 67 2.48 39.36 -4.01
N GLY A 68 3.49 39.01 -3.19
CA GLY A 68 3.34 38.96 -1.73
C GLY A 68 2.34 37.89 -1.25
N PRO A 69 2.09 37.82 0.07
CA PRO A 69 1.01 37.02 0.63
C PRO A 69 -0.35 37.70 0.41
N CYS A 70 -1.40 36.90 0.21
CA CYS A 70 -2.76 37.40 0.13
C CYS A 70 -3.27 37.83 1.53
N GLU A 71 -4.08 38.88 1.55
CA GLU A 71 -4.79 39.33 2.75
C GLU A 71 -6.05 38.49 2.96
N LEU A 72 -6.40 38.25 4.22
CA LEU A 72 -7.63 37.56 4.56
C LEU A 72 -8.79 38.53 4.41
N THR A 73 -9.67 38.24 3.47
CA THR A 73 -10.94 38.94 3.29
C THR A 73 -12.06 38.13 3.92
N ASP A 74 -13.09 38.81 4.40
CA ASP A 74 -14.31 38.13 4.84
C ASP A 74 -14.90 37.31 3.69
N TYR A 75 -15.62 36.25 4.06
CA TYR A 75 -16.27 35.41 3.07
C TYR A 75 -17.32 36.25 2.30
N PRO A 76 -17.28 36.26 0.96
CA PRO A 76 -18.20 37.09 0.19
C PRO A 76 -19.65 36.63 0.40
N GLU A 77 -20.50 37.52 0.90
CA GLU A 77 -21.94 37.25 1.08
C GLU A 77 -22.68 37.28 -0.27
N ASP A 78 -22.32 38.25 -1.11
CA ASP A 78 -22.94 38.48 -2.41
C ASP A 78 -21.98 38.02 -3.54
N GLY A 79 -22.22 36.84 -4.12
CA GLY A 79 -21.48 36.40 -5.29
C GLY A 79 -21.42 34.89 -5.51
N THR A 80 -20.50 34.47 -6.37
CA THR A 80 -20.18 33.06 -6.60
C THR A 80 -19.35 32.50 -5.46
N VAL A 81 -19.67 31.29 -5.01
CA VAL A 81 -18.92 30.57 -3.98
C VAL A 81 -17.44 30.51 -4.36
N PRO A 82 -16.51 30.95 -3.48
CA PRO A 82 -15.09 30.89 -3.75
C PRO A 82 -14.62 29.45 -3.97
N HIS A 83 -13.67 29.29 -4.87
CA HIS A 83 -13.06 28.00 -5.17
C HIS A 83 -12.10 27.58 -4.06
N HIS A 84 -11.88 26.27 -3.92
CA HIS A 84 -11.08 25.68 -2.84
C HIS A 84 -9.64 26.19 -2.80
N TRP A 85 -9.02 26.48 -3.94
CA TRP A 85 -7.64 26.99 -3.97
C TRP A 85 -7.52 28.45 -3.50
N GLN A 86 -8.61 29.23 -3.46
CA GLN A 86 -8.57 30.64 -3.05
C GLN A 86 -8.36 30.80 -1.54
N PHE A 87 -8.65 29.75 -0.76
CA PHE A 87 -8.40 29.73 0.68
C PHE A 87 -6.90 29.64 1.02
N GLU A 88 -6.03 29.44 0.03
CA GLU A 88 -4.59 29.37 0.25
C GLU A 88 -3.93 30.75 0.32
N ARG A 89 -3.01 30.93 1.27
CA ARG A 89 -2.42 32.24 1.59
C ARG A 89 -1.49 32.79 0.51
N THR A 90 -0.76 31.94 -0.20
CA THR A 90 0.27 32.36 -1.17
C THR A 90 -0.13 32.01 -2.60
N PRO A 91 0.14 32.87 -3.58
CA PRO A 91 -0.28 32.65 -4.97
C PRO A 91 0.33 31.38 -5.58
N ILE A 92 1.55 31.00 -5.19
CA ILE A 92 2.17 29.73 -5.62
C ILE A 92 1.33 28.54 -5.11
N ARG A 93 0.88 28.59 -3.86
CA ARG A 93 0.08 27.52 -3.26
C ARG A 93 -1.33 27.50 -3.85
N GLN A 94 -1.93 28.65 -4.13
CA GLN A 94 -3.18 28.75 -4.89
C GLN A 94 -3.04 28.14 -6.29
N TRP A 95 -1.97 28.45 -7.02
CA TRP A 95 -1.69 27.87 -8.34
C TRP A 95 -1.53 26.35 -8.25
N TRP A 96 -0.81 25.86 -7.24
CA TRP A 96 -0.62 24.42 -7.06
C TRP A 96 -1.94 23.71 -6.72
N ALA A 97 -2.72 24.26 -5.79
CA ALA A 97 -4.03 23.74 -5.41
C ALA A 97 -5.04 23.77 -6.56
N LYS A 98 -4.96 24.77 -7.44
CA LYS A 98 -5.82 24.88 -8.64
C LYS A 98 -5.51 23.81 -9.68
N ASN A 99 -4.23 23.52 -9.92
CA ASN A 99 -3.82 22.60 -11.00
C ASN A 99 -3.70 21.14 -10.54
N PHE A 100 -3.31 20.90 -9.29
CA PHE A 100 -2.99 19.57 -8.78
C PHE A 100 -3.77 19.19 -7.50
N GLY A 101 -4.34 20.16 -6.80
CA GLY A 101 -5.08 19.92 -5.56
C GLY A 101 -6.51 19.46 -5.79
N VAL A 102 -6.99 18.58 -4.91
CA VAL A 102 -8.39 18.18 -4.83
C VAL A 102 -9.11 19.12 -3.85
N SER A 103 -10.37 19.45 -4.12
CA SER A 103 -11.19 20.20 -3.17
C SER A 103 -11.42 19.40 -1.89
N ASP A 104 -11.36 20.04 -0.72
CA ASP A 104 -11.63 19.37 0.56
C ASP A 104 -13.04 18.79 0.61
N VAL A 105 -14.01 19.49 0.00
CA VAL A 105 -15.40 19.02 -0.13
C VAL A 105 -15.46 17.76 -0.98
N GLU A 106 -14.78 17.77 -2.13
CA GLU A 106 -14.74 16.60 -3.02
C GLU A 106 -14.08 15.40 -2.33
N HIS A 107 -12.99 15.63 -1.59
CA HIS A 107 -12.31 14.59 -0.84
C HIS A 107 -13.20 14.01 0.27
N HIS A 108 -13.90 14.87 1.01
CA HIS A 108 -14.83 14.47 2.06
C HIS A 108 -15.98 13.62 1.50
N GLU A 109 -16.68 14.10 0.47
CA GLU A 109 -17.81 13.39 -0.13
C GLU A 109 -17.37 12.06 -0.76
N ARG A 110 -16.20 12.02 -1.41
CA ARG A 110 -15.63 10.78 -1.93
C ARG A 110 -15.40 9.76 -0.82
N ASN A 111 -14.88 10.20 0.32
CA ASN A 111 -14.62 9.32 1.46
C ASN A 111 -15.93 8.82 2.08
N LEU A 112 -16.94 9.68 2.22
CA LEU A 112 -18.27 9.26 2.70
C LEU A 112 -18.88 8.20 1.80
N ALA A 113 -18.89 8.42 0.49
CA ALA A 113 -19.39 7.45 -0.49
C ALA A 113 -18.60 6.13 -0.43
N TYR A 114 -17.28 6.21 -0.25
CA TYR A 114 -16.44 5.03 -0.06
C TYR A 114 -16.84 4.23 1.19
N PHE A 115 -17.01 4.89 2.33
CA PHE A 115 -17.40 4.23 3.58
C PHE A 115 -18.79 3.61 3.51
N GLU A 116 -19.77 4.30 2.92
CA GLU A 116 -21.12 3.78 2.72
C GLU A 116 -21.10 2.50 1.86
N LYS A 117 -20.34 2.52 0.76
CA LYS A 117 -20.16 1.35 -0.10
C LYS A 117 -19.53 0.19 0.68
N GLN A 118 -18.49 0.45 1.46
CA GLN A 118 -17.85 -0.60 2.28
C GLN A 118 -18.79 -1.16 3.34
N ALA A 119 -19.57 -0.30 4.02
CA ALA A 119 -20.55 -0.73 5.01
C ALA A 119 -21.64 -1.61 4.39
N THR A 120 -22.14 -1.25 3.21
CA THR A 120 -23.12 -2.04 2.46
C THR A 120 -22.56 -3.42 2.09
N LEU A 121 -21.33 -3.46 1.56
CA LEU A 121 -20.65 -4.72 1.23
C LEU A 121 -20.41 -5.58 2.47
N ALA A 122 -20.02 -4.98 3.60
CA ALA A 122 -19.84 -5.71 4.86
C ALA A 122 -21.16 -6.33 5.34
N ARG A 123 -22.27 -5.57 5.28
CA ARG A 123 -23.60 -6.07 5.63
C ARG A 123 -24.04 -7.21 4.72
N TRP A 124 -23.81 -7.11 3.41
CA TRP A 124 -24.13 -8.19 2.47
C TRP A 124 -23.35 -9.47 2.78
N ARG A 125 -22.06 -9.36 3.09
CA ARG A 125 -21.24 -10.52 3.48
C ARG A 125 -21.74 -11.19 4.76
N GLN A 126 -22.17 -10.42 5.76
CA GLN A 126 -22.76 -10.96 6.99
C GLN A 126 -24.06 -11.72 6.70
N ILE A 127 -24.92 -11.14 5.86
CA ILE A 127 -26.18 -11.79 5.44
C ILE A 127 -25.87 -13.07 4.66
N GLU A 128 -24.95 -13.03 3.71
CA GLU A 128 -24.55 -14.19 2.91
C GLU A 128 -24.00 -15.32 3.79
N GLN A 129 -23.13 -15.00 4.76
CA GLN A 129 -22.63 -15.97 5.73
C GLN A 129 -23.76 -16.59 6.55
N ARG A 130 -24.73 -15.78 6.98
CA ARG A 130 -25.89 -16.26 7.73
C ARG A 130 -26.77 -17.16 6.88
N VAL A 131 -27.01 -16.82 5.62
CA VAL A 131 -27.78 -17.63 4.67
C VAL A 131 -27.08 -18.97 4.46
N LYS A 132 -25.78 -18.97 4.12
CA LYS A 132 -24.99 -20.21 3.94
C LYS A 132 -25.02 -21.10 5.18
N HIS A 133 -24.95 -20.51 6.37
CA HIS A 133 -25.06 -21.25 7.63
C HIS A 133 -26.44 -21.91 7.80
N LEU A 134 -27.53 -21.19 7.52
CA LEU A 134 -28.89 -21.72 7.63
C LEU A 134 -29.19 -22.78 6.56
N GLU A 135 -28.70 -22.58 5.34
CA GLU A 135 -28.79 -23.58 4.25
C GLU A 135 -28.11 -24.89 4.66
N GLY A 136 -26.91 -24.80 5.23
CA GLY A 136 -26.18 -25.98 5.72
C GLY A 136 -26.79 -26.66 6.95
N GLN A 137 -27.60 -25.96 7.75
CA GLN A 137 -28.34 -26.57 8.86
C GLN A 137 -29.64 -27.22 8.42
N ARG A 138 -30.42 -26.55 7.57
CA ARG A 138 -31.81 -26.94 7.25
C ARG A 138 -31.90 -27.84 6.04
N TRP A 139 -30.95 -27.76 5.11
CA TRP A 139 -30.96 -28.52 3.84
C TRP A 139 -32.25 -28.34 3.01
N ASP A 140 -33.00 -27.26 3.25
CA ASP A 140 -34.31 -26.98 2.64
C ASP A 140 -34.20 -26.20 1.32
N TYR A 141 -33.04 -25.61 1.04
CA TYR A 141 -32.81 -24.81 -0.15
C TYR A 141 -32.11 -25.60 -1.25
N LYS A 142 -32.66 -25.58 -2.47
CA LYS A 142 -31.99 -26.10 -3.67
C LYS A 142 -31.00 -25.08 -4.20
N GLY A 143 -29.83 -25.03 -3.54
CA GLY A 143 -28.70 -24.18 -3.95
C GLY A 143 -27.90 -24.74 -5.12
N TRP A 144 -26.80 -24.08 -5.45
CA TRP A 144 -25.89 -24.46 -6.55
C TRP A 144 -25.23 -25.83 -6.36
N SER A 145 -25.12 -26.32 -5.12
CA SER A 145 -24.56 -27.62 -4.77
C SER A 145 -25.60 -28.76 -4.80
N TYR A 146 -26.87 -28.46 -5.05
CA TYR A 146 -27.93 -29.45 -5.07
C TYR A 146 -27.81 -30.35 -6.30
N GLN A 147 -27.59 -31.65 -6.08
CA GLN A 147 -27.68 -32.67 -7.12
C GLN A 147 -29.04 -33.38 -7.00
N PRO A 148 -29.90 -33.33 -8.04
CA PRO A 148 -31.16 -34.04 -8.00
C PRO A 148 -30.90 -35.54 -8.07
N VAL A 149 -31.32 -36.27 -7.04
CA VAL A 149 -31.44 -37.74 -7.14
C VAL A 149 -32.67 -38.02 -8.01
N SER A 150 -32.51 -38.81 -9.07
CA SER A 150 -33.65 -39.23 -9.89
C SER A 150 -34.70 -39.90 -9.00
N SER A 151 -35.97 -39.55 -9.19
CA SER A 151 -37.08 -40.17 -8.46
C SER A 151 -37.05 -41.69 -8.58
N THR A 152 -36.63 -42.20 -9.73
CA THR A 152 -36.47 -43.64 -10.00
C THR A 152 -35.51 -44.33 -9.02
N TRP A 153 -34.40 -43.70 -8.63
CA TRP A 153 -33.44 -44.26 -7.68
C TRP A 153 -33.95 -44.23 -6.24
N VAL A 154 -34.71 -43.18 -5.88
CA VAL A 154 -35.38 -43.07 -4.58
C VAL A 154 -36.46 -44.14 -4.44
N ASP A 155 -37.29 -44.29 -5.47
CA ASP A 155 -38.35 -45.30 -5.55
C ASP A 155 -37.77 -46.71 -5.51
N TYR A 156 -36.66 -46.96 -6.21
CA TYR A 156 -35.96 -48.24 -6.19
C TYR A 156 -35.37 -48.55 -4.80
N GLY A 157 -34.70 -47.59 -4.16
CA GLY A 157 -34.18 -47.74 -2.80
C GLY A 157 -35.29 -48.00 -1.78
N ARG A 158 -36.42 -47.28 -1.88
CA ARG A 158 -37.61 -47.49 -1.05
C ARG A 158 -38.18 -48.89 -1.24
N TRP A 159 -38.34 -49.35 -2.48
CA TRP A 159 -38.78 -50.71 -2.79
C TRP A 159 -37.84 -51.75 -2.18
N HIS A 160 -36.52 -51.56 -2.31
CA HIS A 160 -35.51 -52.49 -1.78
C HIS A 160 -35.54 -52.58 -0.24
N ALA A 161 -35.73 -51.45 0.44
CA ALA A 161 -35.86 -51.38 1.90
C ALA A 161 -37.16 -52.05 2.40
N LEU A 162 -38.29 -51.79 1.73
CA LEU A 162 -39.56 -52.46 2.04
C LEU A 162 -39.45 -53.97 1.83
N ARG A 163 -38.82 -54.40 0.73
CA ARG A 163 -38.56 -55.82 0.45
C ARG A 163 -37.72 -56.49 1.54
N MET A 164 -36.66 -55.83 2.02
CA MET A 164 -35.83 -56.37 3.11
C MET A 164 -36.58 -56.41 4.45
N ARG A 165 -37.44 -55.42 4.72
CA ARG A 165 -38.32 -55.41 5.92
C ARG A 165 -39.37 -56.52 5.87
N ASP A 166 -40.00 -56.68 4.72
CA ASP A 166 -41.10 -57.63 4.50
C ASP A 166 -40.59 -59.04 4.17
N GLN A 167 -39.28 -59.21 3.90
CA GLN A 167 -38.58 -60.49 4.02
C GLN A 167 -38.59 -60.91 5.49
N TYR A 168 -39.73 -61.41 5.93
CA TYR A 168 -39.85 -62.25 7.12
C TYR A 168 -38.80 -63.37 7.01
N GLU A 169 -37.96 -63.49 8.04
CA GLU A 169 -36.99 -64.56 8.18
C GLU A 169 -37.70 -65.92 8.01
N GLN A 170 -37.40 -66.60 6.90
CA GLN A 170 -37.79 -67.98 6.69
C GLN A 170 -36.80 -68.92 7.42
N HIS A 171 -36.47 -68.58 8.67
CA HIS A 171 -35.68 -69.42 9.56
C HIS A 171 -36.64 -70.06 10.57
N GLY A 172 -37.33 -71.11 10.14
CA GLY A 172 -38.29 -71.82 10.96
C GLY A 172 -38.49 -73.25 10.48
N HIS A 173 -37.67 -74.14 11.03
CA HIS A 173 -37.80 -75.61 11.11
C HIS A 173 -37.36 -76.43 9.88
N TYR A 174 -36.08 -76.84 9.91
CA TYR A 174 -35.69 -78.12 9.31
C TYR A 174 -36.10 -79.24 10.29
N ALA A 175 -36.81 -80.26 9.80
CA ALA A 175 -37.09 -81.45 10.59
C ALA A 175 -35.78 -82.18 10.91
N GLN A 176 -35.62 -82.59 12.18
CA GLN A 176 -34.50 -83.37 12.70
C GLN A 176 -34.39 -84.72 12.00
#